data_AF-A0A353IPQ8-F1
#
_entry.id   AF-A0A353IPQ8-F1
#
_cell.length_a   1.000
_cell.length_b   1.000
_cell.length_c   1.000
_cell.angle_alpha   90.00
_cell.angle_beta   90.00
_cell.angle_gamma   90.00
#
_symmetry.space_group_name_H-M   'P 1'
#
loop_
_entity.id
_entity.type
_entity.pdbx_description
1 polymer ?
#
loop_
_entity_poly.entity_id
_entity_poly.type
_entity_poly.pdbx_seq_one_letter_code
_entity_poly.pdbx_strand_id
1 'polypeptide(L)' 'MQIDPKEGHQDMDYAEHMGTYKTFCGLMLWGTIACVVLIAAMGFFLT' A
#
# COMPACT_ATOMS: atom_id res chain seq x y z
N MET A 1 -2.99 2.71 -8.97
CA MET A 1 -3.96 2.32 -10.02
C MET A 1 -4.69 3.58 -10.43
N GLN A 2 -4.24 4.24 -11.50
CA GLN A 2 -5.01 5.32 -12.14
C GLN A 2 -5.85 4.66 -13.21
N ILE A 3 -6.95 4.03 -12.81
CA ILE A 3 -7.97 3.52 -13.73
C ILE A 3 -9.14 4.47 -13.59
N ASP A 4 -9.58 5.05 -14.71
CA ASP A 4 -10.88 5.73 -14.75
C ASP A 4 -11.95 4.62 -14.77
N PRO A 5 -12.82 4.51 -13.76
CA PRO A 5 -13.90 3.52 -13.74
C PRO A 5 -14.77 3.57 -15.00
N LYS A 6 -14.82 4.72 -15.70
CA LYS A 6 -15.58 4.91 -16.94
C LYS A 6 -15.00 4.18 -18.15
N GLU A 7 -13.72 3.84 -18.11
CA GLU A 7 -13.04 3.05 -19.16
C GLU A 7 -13.13 1.54 -18.87
N GLY A 8 -13.73 1.18 -17.74
CA GLY A 8 -13.88 -0.17 -17.24
C GLY A 8 -15.11 -0.90 -17.76
N HIS A 9 -15.22 -2.19 -17.41
CA HIS A 9 -16.44 -2.95 -17.68
C HIS A 9 -17.55 -2.46 -16.74
N GLN A 10 -18.72 -2.11 -17.29
CA GLN A 10 -19.81 -1.46 -16.53
C GLN A 10 -20.31 -2.25 -15.31
N ASP A 11 -20.18 -3.58 -15.34
CA ASP A 11 -20.61 -4.46 -14.24
C ASP A 11 -19.56 -4.62 -13.12
N MET A 12 -18.38 -4.01 -13.26
CA MET A 12 -17.31 -4.09 -12.26
C MET A 12 -17.50 -3.03 -11.17
N ASP A 13 -17.48 -3.46 -9.90
CA ASP A 13 -17.45 -2.54 -8.75
C ASP A 13 -16.05 -1.97 -8.55
N TYR A 14 -15.74 -0.89 -9.26
CA TYR A 14 -14.47 -0.18 -9.13
C TYR A 14 -14.31 0.52 -7.78
N ALA A 15 -15.38 0.84 -7.06
CA ALA A 15 -15.27 1.55 -5.79
C ALA A 15 -14.56 0.69 -4.74
N GLU A 16 -14.96 -0.57 -4.63
CA GLU A 16 -14.35 -1.52 -3.69
C GLU A 16 -12.89 -1.83 -4.07
N HIS A 17 -12.61 -2.02 -5.37
CA HIS A 17 -11.26 -2.28 -5.87
C HIS A 17 -10.30 -1.13 -5.54
N MET A 18 -10.74 0.11 -5.78
CA MET A 18 -9.93 1.30 -5.52
C MET A 18 -9.71 1.50 -4.01
N GLY A 19 -10.71 1.20 -3.18
CA GLY A 19 -10.60 1.23 -1.72
C GLY A 19 -9.56 0.23 -1.20
N THR A 20 -9.69 -1.04 -1.60
CA THR A 20 -8.76 -2.10 -1.21
C THR A 20 -7.34 -1.80 -1.70
N TYR A 21 -7.18 -1.34 -2.94
CA TYR A 21 -5.87 -0.97 -3.48
C TYR A 21 -5.21 0.16 -2.68
N LYS A 22 -5.97 1.19 -2.30
CA LYS A 22 -5.47 2.29 -1.47
C LYS A 22 -5.00 1.78 -0.11
N THR A 23 -5.77 0.92 0.53
CA THR A 23 -5.39 0.28 1.81
C THR A 23 -4.11 -0.54 1.66
N PHE A 24 -4.03 -1.37 0.62
CA PHE A 24 -2.84 -2.17 0.33
C PHE A 24 -1.59 -1.30 0.15
N CYS A 25 -1.68 -0.23 -0.65
CA CYS A 25 -0.57 0.71 -0.84
C CYS A 25 -0.15 1.38 0.48
N GLY A 26 -1.11 1.77 1.32
CA GLY A 26 -0.83 2.32 2.64
C GLY A 26 -0.10 1.33 3.55
N LEU A 27 -0.58 0.07 3.60
CA LEU A 27 0.04 -1.00 4.38
C LEU A 27 1.47 -1.28 3.91
N MET A 28 1.70 -1.34 2.59
CA MET A 28 3.04 -1.58 2.06
C MET A 28 3.98 -0.41 2.35
N LEU A 29 3.54 0.83 2.17
CA LEU A 29 4.38 2.01 2.46
C LEU A 29 4.79 2.05 3.94
N TRP A 30 3.82 2.01 4.85
CA TRP A 30 4.10 2.10 6.27
C TRP A 30 4.80 0.85 6.82
N GLY A 31 4.48 -0.33 6.28
CA GLY A 31 5.16 -1.58 6.60
C GLY A 31 6.62 -1.56 6.18
N THR A 32 6.93 -1.11 4.97
CA THR A 32 8.33 -0.96 4.52
C THR A 32 9.08 0.05 5.37
N ILE A 33 8.49 1.21 5.67
CA ILE A 33 9.10 2.20 6.56
C ILE A 33 9.39 1.60 7.94
N ALA A 34 8.43 0.86 8.51
CA ALA A 34 8.61 0.19 9.79
C ALA A 34 9.79 -0.81 9.76
N CYS A 35 9.90 -1.63 8.71
CA CYS A 35 11.02 -2.55 8.54
C CYS A 35 12.38 -1.82 8.46
N VAL A 36 12.47 -0.73 7.70
CA VAL A 36 13.70 0.08 7.60
C VAL A 36 14.08 0.67 8.96
N VAL A 37 13.12 1.23 9.69
CA VAL A 37 13.34 1.78 11.03
C VAL A 37 13.81 0.70 12.00
N LEU A 38 13.21 -0.50 11.95
CA LEU A 38 13.63 -1.63 12.79
C LEU A 38 15.06 -2.05 12.50
N ILE A 39 15.44 -2.20 11.23
CA ILE A 39 16.81 -2.56 10.85
C ILE A 39 17.81 -1.48 11.28
N ALA A 40 17.48 -0.20 11.10
CA ALA A 40 18.32 0.90 11.54
C ALA A 40 18.49 0.92 13.08
N ALA A 41 17.41 0.68 13.82
CA ALA A 41 17.45 0.59 15.28
C ALA A 41 18.31 -0.61 15.73
N MET A 42 18.17 -1.77 15.10
CA MET A 42 19.04 -2.92 15.36
C MET A 42 20.51 -2.56 15.11
N GLY A 43 20.82 -1.87 14.01
CA GLY A 43 22.16 -1.39 13.72
C GLY A 43 22.71 -0.37 14.72
N PHE A 44 21.85 0.40 15.40
CA PHE A 44 22.30 1.34 16.44
C PHE A 44 22.47 0.69 17.81
N PHE A 45 21.56 -0.23 18.18
CA PHE A 45 21.51 -0.80 19.53
C PHE A 45 22.24 -2.13 19.70
N LEU A 46 22.43 -2.89 18.62
CA LEU A 46 23.02 -4.25 18.66
C LEU A 46 24.44 -4.34 18.08
N THR A 47 25.00 -3.21 17.66
CA THR A 47 26.38 -3.09 17.13
C THR A 47 27.26 -2.40 18.15
#